data_AF-A0A5M9IWE9-F1
#
_entry.id   AF-A0A5M9IWE9-F1
#
_cell.length_a   1.000
_cell.length_b   1.000
_cell.length_c   1.000
_cell.angle_alpha   90.00
_cell.angle_beta   90.00
_cell.angle_gamma   90.00
#
_symmetry.space_group_name_H-M   'P 1'
#
loop_
_entity.id
_entity.type
_entity.pdbx_description
1 polymer ?
#
loop_
_entity_poly.entity_id
_entity_poly.type
_entity_poly.pdbx_seq_one_letter_code
_entity_poly.pdbx_strand_id
1 'polypeptide(L)' 'MTFDDRLLIRHYRQQAQAEKQLSQISADVDNSEGGEEAQRLFEQMIEVKSNLVSSFATSSGYLSYKHDTIKAVINGIQ' A
#
# COMPACT_ATOMS: atom_id res chain seq x y z
N MET A 1 2.67 9.12 -24.43
CA MET A 1 2.65 9.04 -22.95
C MET A 1 2.51 7.59 -22.53
N THR A 2 3.60 6.85 -22.45
CA THR A 2 3.62 5.51 -21.83
C THR A 2 3.69 5.72 -20.32
N PHE A 3 2.56 6.03 -19.70
CA PHE A 3 2.49 6.13 -18.25
C PHE A 3 2.59 4.71 -17.68
N ASP A 4 3.60 4.53 -16.85
CA ASP A 4 4.20 3.24 -16.53
C ASP A 4 3.25 2.35 -15.71
N ASP A 5 2.53 1.42 -16.35
CA ASP A 5 1.68 0.42 -15.68
C ASP A 5 2.47 -0.40 -14.63
N ARG A 6 3.80 -0.36 -14.70
CA ARG A 6 4.72 -0.89 -13.69
C ARG A 6 4.53 -0.26 -12.31
N LEU A 7 4.03 0.98 -12.19
CA LEU A 7 3.76 1.63 -10.90
C LEU A 7 2.63 0.94 -10.13
N LEU A 8 1.52 0.64 -10.80
CA LEU A 8 0.41 -0.11 -10.20
C LEU A 8 0.84 -1.53 -9.84
N ILE A 9 1.57 -2.21 -10.74
CA ILE A 9 2.10 -3.55 -10.46
C ILE A 9 3.06 -3.54 -9.27
N ARG A 10 3.91 -2.51 -9.15
CA ARG A 10 4.82 -2.33 -8.02
C ARG A 10 4.05 -2.14 -6.71
N HIS A 11 3.05 -1.25 -6.69
CA HIS A 11 2.22 -1.03 -5.51
C HIS A 11 1.45 -2.28 -5.10
N TYR A 12 0.92 -3.04 -6.06
CA TYR A 12 0.25 -4.31 -5.79
C TYR A 12 1.20 -5.34 -5.14
N ARG A 13 2.43 -5.47 -5.67
CA ARG A 13 3.46 -6.34 -5.07
C ARG A 13 3.85 -5.89 -3.66
N GLN A 14 4.00 -4.59 -3.44
CA GLN A 14 4.28 -4.02 -2.13
C GLN A 14 3.15 -4.31 -1.14
N GLN A 15 1.90 -4.20 -1.58
CA GLN A 15 0.74 -4.55 -0.76
C GLN A 15 0.74 -6.03 -0.35
N ALA A 16 0.88 -6.95 -1.31
CA ALA A 16 0.92 -8.39 -1.02
C ALA A 16 2.06 -8.76 -0.06
N GLN A 17 3.23 -8.13 -0.19
CA GLN A 17 4.35 -8.34 0.71
C GLN A 17 4.07 -7.80 2.11
N ALA A 18 3.45 -6.63 2.22
CA ALA A 18 3.10 -6.04 3.50
C ALA A 18 1.99 -6.83 4.23
N GLU A 19 0.99 -7.36 3.50
CA GLU A 19 -0.02 -8.27 4.06
C GLU A 19 0.62 -9.53 4.66
N LYS A 20 1.61 -10.12 3.95
CA LYS A 20 2.40 -11.24 4.48
C LYS A 20 3.17 -10.86 5.74
N GLN A 21 3.79 -9.68 5.77
CA GLN A 21 4.52 -9.19 6.96
C GLN A 21 3.58 -8.98 8.15
N LEU A 22 2.40 -8.41 7.94
CA LEU A 22 1.40 -8.25 9.00
C LEU A 22 0.92 -9.60 9.54
N SER A 23 0.71 -10.58 8.66
CA SER A 23 0.35 -11.94 9.09
C SER A 23 1.45 -12.57 9.96
N GLN A 24 2.72 -12.32 9.64
CA GLN A 24 3.84 -12.80 10.45
C GLN A 24 3.90 -12.10 11.80
N ILE A 25 3.81 -10.76 11.82
CA ILE A 25 3.81 -9.98 13.06
C ILE A 25 2.65 -10.42 13.97
N SER A 26 1.48 -10.67 13.40
CA SER A 26 0.32 -11.17 14.17
C SER A 26 0.62 -12.52 14.82
N ALA A 27 1.23 -13.45 14.08
CA ALA A 27 1.62 -14.74 14.63
C ALA A 27 2.71 -14.60 15.71
N ASP A 28 3.64 -13.67 15.54
CA ASP A 28 4.72 -13.42 16.50
C ASP A 28 4.18 -12.78 17.79
N VAL A 29 3.15 -11.93 17.70
CA VAL A 29 2.47 -11.33 18.86
C VAL A 29 1.81 -12.42 19.72
N ASP A 30 1.14 -13.38 19.09
CA ASP A 30 0.50 -14.50 19.80
C ASP A 30 1.51 -15.38 20.56
N ASN A 31 2.78 -15.34 20.15
CA ASN A 31 3.88 -16.09 20.77
C ASN A 31 4.79 -15.23 21.65
N SER A 32 4.51 -13.93 21.83
CA SER A 32 5.42 -13.06 22.59
C SER A 32 5.33 -13.35 24.09
N GLU A 33 6.47 -13.55 24.73
CA GLU A 33 6.54 -13.94 26.16
C GLU A 33 6.67 -12.72 27.09
N GLY A 34 6.64 -11.48 26.56
CA GLY A 34 6.82 -10.28 27.36
C GLY A 34 6.39 -8.96 26.72
N GLY A 35 6.17 -7.95 27.56
CA GLY A 35 5.67 -6.64 27.14
C GLY A 35 6.62 -5.84 26.23
N GLU A 36 7.93 -5.99 26.39
CA GLU A 36 8.92 -5.33 25.53
C GLU A 36 8.90 -5.88 24.09
N GLU A 37 8.76 -7.20 23.94
CA GLU A 37 8.65 -7.84 22.64
C GLU A 37 7.33 -7.48 21.95
N ALA A 38 6.21 -7.53 22.68
CA ALA A 38 4.92 -7.06 22.20
C ALA A 38 4.96 -5.60 21.73
N GLN A 39 5.66 -4.72 22.47
CA GLN A 39 5.81 -3.32 22.09
C GLN A 39 6.64 -3.15 20.81
N ARG A 40 7.74 -3.88 20.66
CA ARG A 40 8.54 -3.87 19.43
C ARG A 40 7.74 -4.40 18.23
N LEU A 41 6.94 -5.44 18.42
CA LEU A 41 6.06 -5.98 17.36
C LEU A 41 4.96 -4.99 16.99
N PHE A 42 4.42 -4.26 17.98
CA PHE A 42 3.46 -3.19 17.73
C PHE A 42 4.07 -2.05 16.88
N GLU A 43 5.29 -1.61 17.18
CA GLU A 43 5.99 -0.60 16.39
C GLU A 43 6.21 -1.06 14.95
N GLN A 44 6.64 -2.31 14.74
CA GLN A 44 6.79 -2.90 13.40
C GLN A 44 5.46 -2.95 12.65
N MET A 45 4.36 -3.31 13.33
CA MET A 45 3.02 -3.31 12.73
C MET A 45 2.63 -1.91 12.25
N ILE A 46 2.88 -0.87 13.05
CA ILE A 46 2.57 0.52 12.69
C ILE A 46 3.37 0.94 11.45
N GLU A 47 4.65 0.61 11.39
CA GLU A 47 5.49 0.92 10.22
C GLU A 47 4.96 0.28 8.94
N VAL A 48 4.64 -1.03 8.99
CA VAL A 48 4.10 -1.76 7.83
C VAL A 48 2.75 -1.18 7.39
N LYS A 49 1.87 -0.84 8.34
CA LYS A 49 0.56 -0.20 8.02
C LYS A 49 0.72 1.19 7.41
N SER A 50 1.67 2.00 7.90
CA SER A 50 1.94 3.33 7.35
C SER A 50 2.39 3.26 5.88
N ASN A 51 3.27 2.30 5.57
CA ASN A 51 3.73 2.05 4.21
C ASN A 51 2.60 1.60 3.27
N LEU A 52 1.68 0.77 3.77
CA LEU A 52 0.48 0.33 3.04
C LEU A 52 -0.44 1.50 2.69
N VAL A 53 -0.78 2.34 3.68
CA VAL A 53 -1.66 3.51 3.47
C VAL A 53 -1.05 4.46 2.44
N SER A 54 0.25 4.71 2.54
CA SER A 54 0.97 5.57 1.58
C SER A 54 0.93 5.02 0.15
N SER A 55 1.13 3.70 0.01
CA SER A 55 1.06 3.02 -1.30
C SER A 55 -0.35 3.07 -1.89
N PHE A 56 -1.37 2.87 -1.05
CA PHE A 56 -2.78 2.94 -1.45
C PHE A 56 -3.22 4.35 -1.87
N ALA A 57 -2.80 5.38 -1.13
CA ALA A 57 -3.08 6.76 -1.49
C ALA A 57 -2.46 7.12 -2.84
N THR A 58 -1.22 6.68 -3.08
CA THR A 58 -0.51 6.92 -4.35
C THR A 58 -1.18 6.21 -5.51
N SER A 59 -1.54 4.93 -5.37
CA SER A 59 -2.21 4.17 -6.42
C SER A 59 -3.60 4.73 -6.74
N SER A 60 -4.37 5.12 -5.72
CA SER A 60 -5.70 5.73 -5.87
C SER A 60 -5.64 7.10 -6.56
N GLY A 61 -4.68 7.94 -6.16
CA GLY A 61 -4.43 9.23 -6.81
C GLY A 61 -4.04 9.07 -8.28
N TYR A 62 -3.17 8.10 -8.58
CA TYR A 62 -2.78 7.79 -9.95
C TYR A 62 -3.95 7.30 -10.81
N LEU A 63 -4.80 6.43 -10.27
CA LEU A 63 -5.98 5.92 -10.97
C LEU A 63 -6.98 7.05 -11.25
N SER A 64 -7.18 7.94 -10.27
CA SER A 64 -8.04 9.13 -10.42
C SER A 64 -7.51 10.06 -11.50
N TYR A 65 -6.19 10.36 -11.49
CA TYR A 65 -5.56 11.17 -12.54
C TYR A 65 -5.75 10.56 -13.94
N LYS A 66 -5.57 9.24 -14.10
CA LYS A 66 -5.81 8.55 -15.37
C LYS A 66 -7.26 8.73 -15.82
N HIS A 67 -8.21 8.50 -14.92
CA HIS A 67 -9.63 8.62 -15.21
C HIS A 67 -10.01 10.06 -15.63
N ASP A 68 -9.56 11.06 -14.87
CA ASP A 68 -9.86 12.46 -15.14
C ASP A 68 -9.22 12.96 -16.44
N THR A 69 -8.00 12.49 -16.74
CA THR A 69 -7.31 12.80 -18.00
C THR A 69 -8.09 12.26 -19.19
N ILE A 70 -8.52 10.99 -19.14
CA ILE A 70 -9.33 10.37 -20.21
C ILE A 70 -10.63 11.14 -20.39
N LYS A 71 -11.32 11.46 -19.30
CA LYS A 71 -12.57 12.24 -19.31
C LYS A 71 -12.36 13.62 -19.94
N ALA A 72 -11.28 14.31 -19.59
CA ALA A 72 -10.94 15.62 -20.15
C ALA A 72 -10.65 15.53 -21.65
N VAL A 73 -9.94 14.49 -22.11
CA VAL A 73 -9.68 14.27 -23.54
C VAL A 73 -10.98 14.00 -24.30
N ILE A 74 -11.85 13.12 -23.79
CA ILE A 74 -13.14 12.81 -24.43
C ILE A 74 -14.02 14.06 -24.53
N ASN A 75 -14.11 14.83 -23.44
CA ASN A 75 -14.97 16.01 -23.38
C ASN A 75 -14.36 17.24 -24.09
N GLY A 76 -13.03 17.31 -24.25
CA GLY A 76 -12.34 18.39 -24.95
C GLY A 76 -12.21 18.20 -26.46
N ILE A 77 -12.58 17.03 -26.99
CA ILE A 77 -12.66 16.72 -28.43
C ILE A 77 -14.05 17.08 -29.02
N GLN A 78 -14.95 17.69 -28.23
CA GLN A 78 -16.20 18.27 -28.73
C GLN A 78 -16.03 19.69 -29.27
#